data_AF-A0A4Y2R5X8-F1
#
_entry.id   AF-A0A4Y2R5X8-F1
#
_cell.length_a   1.000
_cell.length_b   1.000
_cell.length_c   1.000
_cell.angle_alpha   90.00
_cell.angle_beta   90.00
_cell.angle_gamma   90.00
#
_symmetry.space_group_name_H-M   'P 1'
#
loop_
_entity.id
_entity.type
_entity.pdbx_description
1 polymer ?
#
loop_
_entity_poly.entity_id
_entity_poly.type
_entity_poly.pdbx_seq_one_letter_code
_entity_poly.pdbx_strand_id
1 'polypeptide(L)'
;MLFHKKIEKLPSRQINHLNFIAQFTVNIKHISGKDNVVADALSRIESISTYPLAYEDIARSQQDDEELDLLLKQPTSFNFAKIASSKYGCDAIL
;
A
#
# COMPACT_ATOMS: atom_id res chain seq x y z
N MET A 1 2.27 -18.24 -28.19
CA MET A 1 2.24 -16.76 -28.14
C MET A 1 0.79 -16.27 -28.08
N LEU A 2 0.17 -16.28 -26.89
CA LEU A 2 -1.30 -16.33 -26.75
C LEU A 2 -2.06 -14.99 -26.92
N PHE A 3 -1.41 -13.83 -27.05
CA PHE A 3 -2.10 -12.53 -26.89
C PHE A 3 -1.82 -11.44 -27.95
N HIS A 4 -1.33 -11.78 -29.14
CA HIS A 4 -0.88 -10.75 -30.10
C HIS A 4 -2.00 -9.91 -30.76
N LYS A 5 -3.27 -10.32 -30.66
CA LYS A 5 -4.32 -9.75 -31.52
C LYS A 5 -5.09 -8.55 -30.95
N LYS A 6 -4.88 -8.16 -29.67
CA LYS A 6 -5.72 -7.15 -28.99
C LYS A 6 -4.97 -6.13 -28.11
N ILE A 7 -3.63 -6.16 -28.08
CA ILE A 7 -2.81 -5.32 -27.18
C ILE A 7 -2.77 -3.86 -27.65
N GLU A 8 -2.81 -3.59 -28.95
CA GLU A 8 -2.63 -2.25 -29.53
C GLU A 8 -3.69 -1.22 -29.13
N LYS A 9 -4.83 -1.65 -28.56
CA LYS A 9 -5.92 -0.77 -28.13
C LYS A 9 -6.08 -0.68 -26.61
N LEU A 10 -5.20 -1.31 -25.84
CA LEU A 10 -5.30 -1.32 -24.38
C LEU A 10 -4.51 -0.16 -23.76
N PRO A 11 -5.05 0.52 -22.73
CA PRO A 11 -4.28 1.40 -21.87
C PRO A 11 -3.00 0.75 -21.34
N SER A 12 -1.94 1.55 -21.18
CA SER A 12 -0.62 1.07 -20.72
C SER A 12 -0.70 0.24 -19.43
N ARG A 13 -1.60 0.59 -18.51
CA ARG A 13 -1.85 -0.18 -17.28
C ARG A 13 -2.27 -1.61 -17.56
N GLN A 14 -3.21 -1.81 -18.48
CA GLN A 14 -3.70 -3.15 -18.85
C GLN A 14 -2.63 -3.96 -19.57
N ILE A 15 -1.82 -3.31 -20.42
CA ILE A 15 -0.68 -3.95 -21.08
C ILE A 15 0.33 -4.45 -20.04
N ASN A 16 0.67 -3.63 -19.05
CA ASN A 16 1.60 -4.02 -18.00
C ASN A 16 1.08 -5.19 -17.16
N HIS A 17 -0.21 -5.19 -16.81
CA HIS A 17 -0.82 -6.32 -16.10
C HIS A 17 -0.80 -7.60 -16.94
N LEU A 18 -1.12 -7.51 -18.24
CA LEU A 18 -1.06 -8.66 -19.14
C LEU A 18 0.37 -9.19 -19.30
N ASN A 19 1.35 -8.29 -19.46
CA ASN A 19 2.76 -8.66 -19.54
C ASN A 19 3.23 -9.36 -18.25
N PHE A 20 2.79 -8.89 -17.09
CA PHE A 20 3.09 -9.54 -15.81
C PHE A 20 2.48 -10.94 -15.73
N ILE A 21 1.19 -11.10 -16.03
CA ILE A 21 0.51 -12.41 -15.99
C ILE A 21 1.18 -13.39 -16.96
N ALA A 22 1.51 -12.94 -18.17
CA ALA A 22 2.11 -13.76 -19.22
C ALA A 22 3.51 -14.28 -18.89
N GLN A 23 4.23 -13.66 -17.94
CA GLN A 23 5.55 -14.14 -17.49
C GLN A 23 5.45 -15.38 -16.61
N PHE A 24 4.37 -15.53 -15.83
CA PHE A 24 4.28 -16.54 -14.79
C PHE A 24 3.26 -17.64 -15.08
N THR A 25 2.15 -17.31 -15.75
CA THR A 25 0.99 -18.20 -15.80
C THR A 25 0.42 -18.34 -17.21
N VAL A 26 0.27 -19.59 -17.66
CA VAL A 26 -0.43 -19.95 -18.90
C VAL A 26 -1.80 -20.58 -18.63
N ASN A 27 -2.05 -21.06 -17.42
CA ASN A 27 -3.27 -21.78 -17.06
C ASN A 27 -4.11 -21.00 -16.04
N ILE A 28 -5.23 -20.43 -16.48
CA ILE A 28 -6.18 -19.69 -15.64
C ILE A 28 -7.38 -20.59 -15.38
N LYS A 29 -7.64 -20.90 -14.10
CA LYS A 29 -8.78 -21.72 -13.66
C LYS A 29 -9.72 -20.90 -12.78
N HIS A 30 -11.02 -21.15 -12.93
CA HIS A 30 -12.02 -20.62 -12.02
C HIS A 30 -12.03 -21.43 -10.72
N ILE A 31 -12.02 -20.73 -9.58
CA ILE A 31 -12.16 -21.30 -8.24
C ILE A 31 -13.46 -20.76 -7.66
N SER A 32 -14.36 -21.66 -7.26
CA SER A 32 -15.63 -21.27 -6.65
C SER A 32 -15.39 -20.53 -5.33
N GLY A 33 -16.27 -19.60 -4.96
CA GLY A 33 -16.12 -18.84 -3.71
C GLY A 33 -16.00 -19.72 -2.46
N LYS A 34 -16.66 -20.89 -2.45
CA LYS A 34 -16.55 -21.89 -1.36
C LYS A 34 -15.14 -22.46 -1.19
N ASP A 35 -14.36 -22.49 -2.25
CA ASP A 35 -12.98 -23.01 -2.26
C ASP A 35 -11.94 -21.86 -2.19
N ASN A 36 -12.39 -20.61 -2.35
CA ASN A 36 -11.55 -19.41 -2.35
C ASN A 36 -11.48 -18.70 -0.99
N VAL A 37 -11.83 -19.39 0.10
CA VAL A 37 -12.00 -18.80 1.44
C VAL A 37 -10.75 -18.08 1.93
N VAL A 38 -9.56 -18.65 1.69
CA VAL A 38 -8.29 -18.05 2.14
C VAL A 38 -8.02 -16.74 1.40
N ALA A 39 -8.14 -16.74 0.06
CA ALA A 39 -7.89 -15.52 -0.71
C ALA A 39 -8.97 -14.46 -0.45
N ASP A 40 -10.23 -14.87 -0.29
CA ASP A 40 -11.32 -13.97 0.10
C ASP A 40 -11.04 -13.31 1.45
N ALA A 41 -10.69 -14.10 2.48
CA ALA A 41 -10.34 -13.58 3.80
C ALA A 41 -9.16 -12.60 3.78
N LEU A 42 -8.11 -12.89 3.00
CA LEU A 42 -6.94 -12.00 2.87
C LEU A 42 -7.22 -10.77 1.98
N SER A 43 -8.16 -10.87 1.03
CA SER A 43 -8.54 -9.74 0.17
C SER A 43 -9.47 -8.75 0.86
N ARG A 44 -10.16 -9.18 1.94
CA ARG A 44 -11.05 -8.32 2.71
C ARG A 44 -10.23 -7.30 3.49
N ILE A 45 -10.19 -6.09 2.96
CA ILE A 45 -9.60 -4.91 3.59
C ILE A 45 -10.20 -4.67 4.99
N GLU A 46 -11.44 -5.09 5.25
CA GLU A 46 -12.10 -5.02 6.56
C GLU A 46 -11.38 -5.79 7.68
N SER A 47 -10.51 -6.77 7.36
CA SER A 47 -9.66 -7.42 8.38
C SER A 47 -8.44 -6.60 8.77
N ILE A 48 -8.02 -5.65 7.92
CA ILE A 48 -7.09 -4.59 8.32
C ILE A 48 -7.95 -3.62 9.12
N SER A 49 -8.12 -3.92 10.40
CA SER A 49 -8.82 -3.00 11.29
C SER A 49 -8.06 -1.69 11.30
N THR A 50 -8.55 -0.70 10.57
CA THR A 50 -8.35 0.69 10.94
C THR A 50 -9.25 0.94 12.15
N TYR A 51 -9.01 0.22 13.25
CA TYR A 51 -9.26 0.84 14.55
C TYR A 51 -8.62 2.22 14.47
N PRO A 52 -9.26 3.28 15.00
CA PRO A 52 -8.62 4.57 14.97
C PRO A 52 -7.22 4.38 15.53
N LEU A 53 -6.22 4.46 14.67
CA LEU A 53 -4.84 4.59 15.08
C LEU A 53 -4.91 5.76 16.05
N ALA A 54 -4.44 5.57 17.29
CA ALA A 54 -4.43 6.64 18.27
C ALA A 54 -3.40 7.67 17.79
N TYR A 55 -3.82 8.50 16.85
CA TYR A 55 -2.96 9.44 16.14
C TYR A 55 -2.36 10.43 17.14
N GLU A 56 -3.09 10.74 18.20
CA GLU A 56 -2.63 11.54 19.32
C GLU A 56 -1.49 10.86 20.10
N ASP A 57 -1.56 9.54 20.30
CA ASP A 57 -0.50 8.80 20.99
C ASP A 57 0.76 8.71 20.10
N ILE A 58 0.57 8.48 18.79
CA ILE A 58 1.69 8.48 17.82
C ILE A 58 2.34 9.86 17.74
N ALA A 59 1.55 10.93 17.64
CA ALA A 59 2.05 12.30 17.59
C ALA A 59 2.80 12.66 18.87
N ARG A 60 2.29 12.24 20.05
CA ARG A 60 2.99 12.45 21.32
C ARG A 60 4.30 11.67 21.38
N SER A 61 4.29 10.39 21.02
CA SER A 61 5.52 9.58 20.97
C SER A 61 6.57 10.18 20.05
N GLN A 62 6.17 10.72 18.89
CA GLN A 62 7.09 11.42 17.98
C GLN A 62 7.59 12.77 18.50
N GLN A 63 6.77 13.47 19.27
CA GLN A 63 7.16 14.74 19.88
C GLN A 63 8.24 14.54 20.96
N ASP A 64 8.14 13.44 21.71
CA ASP A 64 9.04 13.13 22.81
C ASP A 64 10.25 12.27 22.37
N ASP A 65 10.36 11.91 21.08
CA ASP A 65 11.42 11.09 20.52
C ASP A 65 12.68 11.92 20.21
N GLU A 66 13.71 11.76 21.05
CA GLU A 66 15.01 12.41 20.90
C GLU A 66 15.76 11.97 19.63
N GLU A 67 15.61 10.71 19.19
CA GLU A 67 16.26 10.22 17.97
C GLU A 67 15.65 10.88 16.73
N LEU A 68 14.32 11.02 16.70
CA LEU A 68 13.62 11.70 15.63
C LEU A 68 13.99 13.19 15.55
N ASP A 69 14.14 13.87 16.69
CA ASP A 69 14.62 15.26 16.75
C ASP A 69 16.05 15.41 16.23
N LEU A 70 16.95 14.45 16.54
CA LEU A 70 18.30 14.43 15.98
C LEU A 70 18.29 14.20 14.46
N LEU A 71 17.49 13.27 13.97
CA LEU A 71 17.36 12.98 12.54
C LEU A 71 16.80 14.15 11.73
N LEU A 72 15.89 14.93 12.31
CA LEU A 72 15.36 16.16 11.72
C LEU A 72 16.40 17.29 11.61
N LYS A 73 17.36 17.33 12.53
CA LYS A 73 18.40 18.38 12.61
C LYS A 73 19.66 18.03 11.83
N GLN A 74 19.97 16.75 11.68
CA GLN A 74 21.19 16.29 11.03
C GLN A 74 21.05 16.22 9.50
N PRO A 75 22.09 16.58 8.74
CA PRO A 75 22.13 16.36 7.30
C PRO A 75 22.32 14.87 7.02
N THR A 76 21.21 14.13 7.01
CA THR A 76 21.19 12.72 6.59
C THR A 76 20.80 12.60 5.12
N SER A 77 20.93 11.40 4.53
CA SER A 77 20.41 11.13 3.19
C SER A 77 18.87 11.15 3.11
N PHE A 78 18.18 11.29 4.25
CA PHE A 78 16.73 11.29 4.37
C PHE A 78 16.20 12.71 4.61
N ASN A 79 15.09 13.05 3.94
CA ASN A 79 14.39 14.31 4.15
C ASN A 79 13.11 14.03 4.94
N PHE A 80 13.13 14.31 6.23
CA PHE A 80 11.97 14.20 7.10
C PHE A 80 11.17 15.51 7.08
N ALA A 81 9.85 15.41 6.98
CA ALA A 81 8.95 16.57 7.01
C ALA A 81 7.71 16.25 7.84
N LYS A 82 7.26 17.21 8.65
CA LYS A 82 6.00 17.11 9.39
C LYS A 82 4.83 17.22 8.42
N ILE A 83 3.89 16.29 8.53
CA ILE A 83 2.67 16.30 7.73
C ILE A 83 1.54 16.82 8.64
N ALA A 84 0.97 17.96 8.28
CA ALA A 84 -0.21 18.48 8.93
C ALA A 84 -1.42 17.64 8.51
N SER A 85 -1.93 16.78 9.40
CA SER A 85 -3.12 16.00 9.12
C SER A 85 -4.36 16.74 9.57
N SER A 86 -4.99 17.49 8.66
CA SER A 86 -6.32 18.09 8.90
C SER A 86 -7.41 17.05 9.19
N LYS A 87 -7.15 15.78 8.84
CA LYS A 87 -8.07 14.66 9.01
C LYS A 87 -7.99 14.02 10.40
N TYR A 88 -6.87 14.16 11.11
CA TYR A 88 -6.62 13.47 12.38
C TYR A 88 -6.30 14.42 13.54
N GLY A 89 -6.27 15.74 13.31
CA GLY A 89 -6.23 16.74 14.39
C GLY A 89 -4.87 16.91 15.09
N CYS A 90 -3.85 16.14 14.70
CA CYS A 90 -2.50 16.23 15.21
C CYS A 90 -1.46 16.17 14.07
N ASP A 91 -0.36 16.89 14.25
CA ASP A 91 0.78 16.86 13.33
C ASP A 91 1.67 15.65 13.66
N ALA A 92 2.00 14.85 12.65
CA ALA A 92 2.88 13.69 12.78
C ALA A 92 3.77 13.58 11.54
N ILE A 93 4.91 12.91 11.68
CA ILE A 93 5.74 12.46 10.57
C ILE A 93 5.24 11.04 10.24
N LEU A 94 4.37 10.91 9.22
CA LEU A 94 3.91 9.61 8.71
C LEU A 94 4.76 9.15 7.52
#